data_AF-A0A534ME04-F1
#
_entry.id   AF-A0A534ME04-F1
#
_cell.length_a   1.000
_cell.length_b   1.000
_cell.length_c   1.000
_cell.angle_alpha   90.00
_cell.angle_beta   90.00
_cell.angle_gamma   90.00
#
_symmetry.space_group_name_H-M   'P 1'
#
loop_
_entity.id
_entity.type
_entity.pdbx_description
1 polymer ?
#
loop_
_entity_poly.entity_id
_entity_poly.type
_entity_poly.pdbx_seq_one_letter_code
_entity_poly.pdbx_strand_id
1 'polypeptide(L)'
;MVETVGDPQELPPVDSWISKVDFHSTAEVKIPERLVDQVIGQERAVEVIRKASEQKRHVMLIGDPGTGKSMLARSMTEMLPRDDLQDIIVYHNPEDPNEPKIRVVPAGKGREIVNAQKAEAMQRREQKASMVMTIVFFIIGLSVILSYQWGSPTPEFRPDAPNIILFGILVAAIIYIATRYTG
;
A
#
# COMPACT_ATOMS: atom_id res chain seq x y z
N MET A 1 1.07 53.63 -13.13
CA MET A 1 0.16 53.91 -14.26
C MET A 1 -0.56 52.62 -14.55
N VAL A 2 -1.87 52.57 -14.33
CA VAL A 2 -2.68 51.38 -14.59
C VAL A 2 -2.97 51.39 -16.08
N GLU A 3 -2.40 50.44 -16.83
CA GLU A 3 -2.79 50.21 -18.21
C GLU A 3 -4.26 49.82 -18.20
N THR A 4 -5.08 50.70 -18.77
CA THR A 4 -6.48 50.41 -19.06
C THR A 4 -6.52 49.25 -20.04
N VAL A 5 -7.07 48.12 -19.60
CA VAL A 5 -7.42 46.98 -20.46
C VAL A 5 -8.22 47.55 -21.64
N GLY A 6 -7.61 47.54 -22.83
CA GLY A 6 -8.22 48.09 -24.03
C GLY A 6 -9.57 47.45 -24.31
N ASP A 7 -10.45 48.21 -24.98
CA ASP A 7 -11.74 47.72 -25.46
C ASP A 7 -11.59 46.33 -26.11
N PRO A 8 -12.55 45.41 -25.93
CA PRO A 8 -12.51 44.11 -26.58
C PRO A 8 -12.47 44.36 -28.08
N GLN A 9 -11.32 44.10 -28.72
CA GLN A 9 -11.24 44.10 -30.17
C GLN A 9 -12.27 43.07 -30.65
N GLU A 10 -13.25 43.52 -31.44
CA GLU A 10 -14.20 42.61 -32.08
C GLU A 10 -13.40 41.57 -32.85
N LEU A 11 -13.46 40.33 -32.36
CA LEU A 11 -12.78 39.22 -33.01
C LEU A 11 -13.37 39.09 -34.43
N PRO A 12 -12.53 38.89 -35.46
CA PRO A 12 -13.02 38.68 -36.81
C PRO A 12 -13.97 37.46 -36.83
N PRO A 13 -14.95 37.44 -37.74
CA PRO A 13 -15.82 36.28 -37.93
C PRO A 13 -15.01 34.99 -38.06
N VAL A 14 -15.54 33.89 -37.52
CA VAL A 14 -14.83 32.58 -37.44
C VAL A 14 -14.29 32.15 -38.80
N ASP A 15 -15.04 32.35 -39.89
CA ASP A 15 -14.62 32.02 -41.25
C ASP A 15 -13.40 32.84 -41.74
N SER A 16 -13.32 34.11 -41.34
CA SER A 16 -12.17 34.97 -41.64
C SER A 16 -10.97 34.68 -40.73
N TRP A 17 -11.22 34.20 -39.51
CA TRP A 17 -10.16 33.77 -38.60
C TRP A 17 -9.54 32.45 -39.05
N ILE A 18 -10.35 31.43 -39.36
CA ILE A 18 -9.87 30.09 -39.69
C ILE A 18 -9.05 30.07 -40.99
N SER A 19 -9.39 30.91 -41.97
CA SER A 19 -8.64 31.06 -43.22
C SER A 19 -7.21 31.61 -43.02
N LYS A 20 -6.89 32.16 -41.85
CA LYS A 20 -5.54 32.62 -41.49
C LYS A 20 -4.73 31.56 -40.74
N VAL A 21 -5.36 30.48 -40.28
CA VAL A 21 -4.70 29.42 -39.52
C VAL A 21 -4.34 28.28 -40.47
N ASP A 22 -3.05 28.00 -40.62
CA ASP A 22 -2.54 27.00 -41.55
C ASP A 22 -2.45 25.61 -40.88
N PHE A 23 -3.43 24.75 -41.14
CA PHE A 23 -3.40 23.33 -40.79
C PHE A 23 -4.38 22.54 -41.67
N HIS A 24 -4.06 21.28 -41.97
CA HIS A 24 -4.95 20.39 -42.74
C HIS A 24 -5.80 19.50 -41.84
N SER A 25 -5.30 19.13 -40.66
CA SER A 25 -5.96 18.22 -39.72
C SER A 25 -5.70 18.63 -38.27
N THR A 26 -6.63 18.34 -37.38
CA THR A 26 -6.45 18.56 -35.92
C THR A 26 -5.30 17.73 -35.34
N ALA A 27 -4.81 16.71 -36.06
CA ALA A 27 -3.60 15.98 -35.70
C ALA A 27 -2.31 16.82 -35.73
N GLU A 28 -2.30 17.92 -36.50
CA GLU A 28 -1.15 18.84 -36.60
C GLU A 28 -1.14 19.89 -35.48
N VAL A 29 -2.25 20.03 -34.75
CA VAL A 29 -2.41 21.02 -33.68
C VAL A 29 -1.68 20.56 -32.43
N LYS A 30 -0.70 21.35 -31.98
CA LYS A 30 0.05 21.07 -30.75
C LYS A 30 -0.84 21.27 -29.52
N ILE A 31 -1.03 20.21 -28.74
CA ILE A 31 -1.74 20.25 -27.47
C ILE A 31 -0.72 20.56 -26.36
N PRO A 32 -0.96 21.56 -25.50
CA PRO A 32 -0.10 21.85 -24.36
C PRO A 32 0.03 20.64 -23.43
N GLU A 33 1.23 20.40 -22.88
CA GLU A 33 1.46 19.25 -21.98
C GLU A 33 0.76 19.41 -20.63
N ARG A 34 0.66 20.65 -20.12
CA ARG A 34 0.10 20.94 -18.80
C ARG A 34 -1.41 21.15 -18.90
N LEU A 35 -2.18 20.55 -17.98
CA LEU A 35 -3.65 20.70 -17.99
C LEU A 35 -4.10 22.14 -17.78
N VAL A 36 -3.31 22.97 -17.08
CA VAL A 36 -3.66 24.38 -16.83
C VAL A 36 -3.70 25.20 -18.12
N ASP A 37 -2.84 24.86 -19.09
CA ASP A 37 -2.72 25.57 -20.36
C ASP A 37 -3.74 25.08 -21.40
N GLN A 38 -4.46 23.99 -21.10
CA GLN A 38 -5.56 23.46 -21.92
C GLN A 38 -6.93 24.07 -21.56
N VAL A 39 -7.01 24.88 -20.50
CA VAL A 39 -8.26 25.54 -20.10
C VAL A 39 -8.52 26.75 -21.01
N ILE A 40 -9.68 26.76 -21.67
CA ILE A 40 -10.03 27.77 -22.66
C ILE A 40 -11.07 28.75 -22.07
N GLY A 41 -10.84 30.05 -22.22
CA GLY A 41 -11.81 31.11 -21.89
C GLY A 41 -12.07 31.31 -20.39
N GLN A 42 -11.13 30.89 -19.53
CA GLN A 42 -11.22 31.08 -18.07
C GLN A 42 -9.88 31.59 -17.49
N GLU A 43 -9.36 32.68 -18.05
CA GLU A 43 -8.04 33.24 -17.70
C GLU A 43 -7.96 33.60 -16.21
N ARG A 44 -9.02 34.20 -15.67
CA ARG A 44 -9.12 34.54 -14.25
C ARG A 44 -9.12 33.31 -13.34
N ALA A 45 -9.80 32.24 -13.75
CA ALA A 45 -9.84 31.00 -12.96
C ALA A 45 -8.47 30.31 -12.93
N VAL A 46 -7.79 30.29 -14.09
CA VAL A 46 -6.42 29.78 -14.23
C VAL A 46 -5.44 30.54 -13.33
N GLU A 47 -5.53 31.88 -13.30
CA GLU A 47 -4.68 32.71 -12.44
C GLU A 47 -4.91 32.42 -10.95
N VAL A 48 -6.18 32.32 -10.52
CA VAL A 48 -6.54 31.99 -9.13
C VAL A 48 -6.03 30.60 -8.76
N ILE A 49 -6.20 29.60 -9.63
CA ILE A 49 -5.73 28.23 -9.39
C ILE A 49 -4.20 28.19 -9.28
N ARG A 50 -3.47 28.91 -10.15
CA ARG A 50 -2.00 29.00 -10.07
C ARG A 50 -1.54 29.56 -8.73
N LYS A 51 -2.12 30.69 -8.30
CA LYS A 51 -1.83 31.32 -7.00
C LYS A 51 -2.21 30.40 -5.82
N ALA A 52 -3.34 29.70 -5.92
CA ALA A 52 -3.80 28.79 -4.88
C ALA A 52 -2.92 27.54 -4.74
N SER A 53 -2.43 26.97 -5.85
CA SER A 53 -1.48 25.85 -5.84
C SER A 53 -0.18 26.23 -5.14
N GLU A 54 0.40 27.38 -5.48
CA GLU A 54 1.65 27.86 -4.88
C GLU A 54 1.50 28.13 -3.37
N GLN A 55 0.36 28.69 -2.95
CA GLN A 55 0.09 29.04 -1.56
C GLN A 55 -0.62 27.95 -0.75
N LYS A 56 -0.88 26.78 -1.35
CA LYS A 56 -1.64 25.66 -0.74
C LYS A 56 -2.99 26.09 -0.14
N ARG A 57 -3.72 26.96 -0.85
CA ARG A 57 -5.03 27.45 -0.43
C ARG A 57 -6.16 26.59 -0.98
N HIS A 58 -7.22 26.43 -0.20
CA HIS A 58 -8.44 25.79 -0.68
C HIS A 58 -9.14 26.66 -1.72
N VAL A 59 -9.68 26.05 -2.76
CA VAL A 59 -10.44 26.72 -3.82
C VAL A 59 -11.84 26.13 -3.89
N MET A 60 -12.83 26.98 -4.07
CA MET A 60 -14.21 26.59 -4.36
C MET A 60 -14.55 27.02 -5.79
N LEU A 61 -14.89 26.05 -6.64
CA LEU A 61 -15.26 26.29 -8.05
C LEU A 61 -16.78 26.24 -8.20
N ILE A 62 -17.38 27.35 -8.60
CA ILE A 62 -18.83 27.49 -8.82
C ILE A 62 -19.10 27.73 -10.30
N GLY A 63 -20.07 27.01 -10.87
CA GLY A 63 -20.50 27.19 -12.26
C GLY A 63 -21.35 26.03 -12.74
N ASP A 64 -21.97 26.20 -13.91
CA ASP A 64 -22.87 25.21 -14.53
C ASP A 64 -22.18 23.88 -14.81
N PRO A 65 -22.87 22.73 -14.83
CA PRO A 65 -22.28 21.45 -15.21
C PRO A 65 -21.65 21.52 -16.61
N GLY A 66 -20.52 20.84 -16.81
CA GLY A 66 -19.80 20.83 -18.10
C GLY A 66 -18.83 21.99 -18.35
N THR A 67 -18.74 22.98 -17.45
CA THR A 67 -17.86 24.17 -17.59
C THR A 67 -16.38 23.94 -17.21
N GLY A 68 -15.90 22.69 -17.15
CA GLY A 68 -14.48 22.43 -16.90
C GLY A 68 -13.99 22.57 -15.44
N LYS A 69 -14.88 22.65 -14.45
CA LYS A 69 -14.50 22.69 -13.01
C LYS A 69 -13.54 21.56 -12.60
N SER A 70 -13.82 20.32 -13.03
CA SER A 70 -12.96 19.17 -12.74
C SER A 70 -11.59 19.27 -13.42
N MET A 71 -11.52 19.90 -14.60
CA MET A 71 -10.26 20.13 -15.32
C MET A 71 -9.39 21.14 -14.57
N LEU A 72 -9.98 22.25 -14.09
CA LEU A 72 -9.29 23.22 -13.22
C LEU A 72 -8.81 22.61 -11.90
N ALA A 73 -9.62 21.74 -11.29
CA ALA A 73 -9.21 21.04 -10.07
C ALA A 73 -8.02 20.10 -10.32
N ARG A 74 -8.01 19.37 -11.43
CA ARG A 74 -6.89 18.48 -11.80
C ARG A 74 -5.62 19.28 -12.12
N SER A 75 -5.74 20.37 -12.85
CA SER A 75 -4.59 21.22 -13.17
C SER A 75 -3.96 21.82 -11.90
N MET A 76 -4.76 22.10 -10.88
CA MET A 76 -4.26 22.51 -9.55
C MET A 76 -3.34 21.45 -8.93
N THR A 77 -3.70 20.16 -9.02
CA THR A 77 -2.93 19.05 -8.43
C THR A 77 -1.60 18.81 -9.13
N GLU A 78 -1.52 19.03 -10.45
CA GLU A 78 -0.26 18.95 -11.20
C GLU A 78 0.71 20.08 -10.83
N MET A 79 0.17 21.23 -10.42
CA MET A 79 0.95 22.41 -10.03
C MET A 79 1.33 22.44 -8.55
N LEU A 80 0.84 21.49 -7.74
CA LEU A 80 1.28 21.40 -6.36
C LEU A 80 2.78 21.12 -6.33
N PRO A 81 3.56 21.82 -5.49
CA PRO A 81 4.95 21.49 -5.26
C PRO A 81 5.08 20.01 -4.91
N ARG A 82 6.04 19.32 -5.52
CA ARG A 82 6.41 17.95 -5.14
C ARG A 82 7.18 17.98 -3.82
N ASP A 83 6.48 18.36 -2.76
CA ASP A 83 6.99 18.20 -1.41
C ASP A 83 7.13 16.70 -1.08
N ASP A 84 7.84 16.40 0.01
CA ASP A 84 8.05 15.04 0.48
C ASP A 84 6.70 14.36 0.73
N LEU A 85 6.28 13.53 -0.23
CA LEU A 85 5.12 12.68 -0.08
C LEU A 85 5.35 11.74 1.11
N GLN A 86 4.26 11.42 1.81
CA GLN A 86 4.31 10.62 3.02
C GLN A 86 3.37 9.41 2.89
N ASP A 87 3.83 8.27 3.38
CA ASP A 87 3.00 7.09 3.60
C ASP A 87 2.50 7.10 5.05
N ILE A 88 1.26 6.65 5.25
CA ILE A 88 0.63 6.53 6.56
C ILE A 88 0.48 5.04 6.89
N ILE A 89 1.04 4.60 8.01
CA ILE A 89 0.99 3.22 8.49
C ILE A 89 0.20 3.16 9.79
N VAL A 90 -0.61 2.12 9.94
CA VAL A 90 -1.40 1.84 11.13
C VAL A 90 -0.80 0.65 11.87
N TYR A 91 -0.54 0.82 13.16
CA TYR A 91 -0.07 -0.23 14.05
C TYR A 91 -1.15 -0.64 15.04
N HIS A 92 -1.15 -1.93 15.39
CA HIS A 92 -1.92 -2.42 16.52
C HIS A 92 -1.38 -1.81 17.82
N ASN A 93 -2.28 -1.33 18.67
CA ASN A 93 -1.95 -0.81 19.98
C ASN A 93 -2.22 -1.89 21.04
N PRO A 94 -1.20 -2.40 21.76
CA PRO A 94 -1.38 -3.45 22.76
C PRO A 94 -2.09 -2.97 24.04
N GLU A 95 -2.12 -1.66 24.29
CA GLU A 95 -2.74 -1.07 25.49
C GLU A 95 -4.26 -0.89 25.30
N ASP A 96 -4.67 -0.36 24.13
CA ASP A 96 -6.07 -0.25 23.75
C ASP A 96 -6.26 -0.63 22.26
N PRO A 97 -6.87 -1.80 21.97
CA PRO A 97 -7.17 -2.21 20.60
C PRO A 97 -8.06 -1.25 19.81
N ASN A 98 -8.87 -0.41 20.47
CA ASN A 98 -9.74 0.57 19.81
C ASN A 98 -9.00 1.86 19.41
N GLU A 99 -7.77 2.06 19.90
CA GLU A 99 -6.94 3.21 19.59
C GLU A 99 -5.66 2.78 18.83
N PRO A 100 -5.76 2.50 17.52
CA PRO A 100 -4.59 2.09 16.74
C PRO A 100 -3.58 3.25 16.59
N LYS A 101 -2.28 2.91 16.62
CA LYS A 101 -1.20 3.89 16.55
C LYS A 101 -0.90 4.24 15.09
N ILE A 102 -1.01 5.52 14.73
CA ILE A 102 -0.73 6.03 13.38
C ILE A 102 0.72 6.53 13.31
N ARG A 103 1.45 6.11 12.27
CA ARG A 103 2.81 6.57 11.99
C ARG A 103 2.92 7.09 10.56
N VAL A 104 3.51 8.26 10.42
CA VAL A 104 3.80 8.88 9.13
C VAL A 104 5.27 8.64 8.77
N VAL A 105 5.55 8.17 7.56
CA VAL A 105 6.90 7.94 7.05
C VAL A 105 7.05 8.53 5.65
N PRO A 106 8.27 8.78 5.14
CA PRO A 106 8.46 9.22 3.76
C PRO A 106 7.91 8.20 2.76
N ALA A 107 7.44 8.69 1.61
CA ALA A 107 6.87 7.86 0.55
C ALA A 107 7.82 6.73 0.14
N GLY A 108 7.26 5.54 0.00
CA GLY A 108 7.97 4.31 -0.37
C GLY A 108 8.45 3.49 0.84
N LYS A 109 8.76 4.13 1.98
CA LYS A 109 9.18 3.39 3.19
C LYS A 109 8.04 2.60 3.82
N GLY A 110 6.78 3.01 3.63
CA GLY A 110 5.64 2.30 4.19
C GLY A 110 5.60 0.84 3.74
N ARG A 111 5.82 0.60 2.44
CA ARG A 111 5.85 -0.74 1.86
C ARG A 111 7.00 -1.59 2.38
N GLU A 112 8.19 -1.00 2.55
CA GLU A 112 9.36 -1.69 3.09
C GLU A 112 9.12 -2.18 4.52
N ILE A 113 8.58 -1.31 5.37
CA ILE A 113 8.29 -1.62 6.78
C ILE A 113 7.25 -2.73 6.90
N VAL A 114 6.15 -2.64 6.14
CA VAL A 114 5.09 -3.66 6.15
C VAL A 114 5.62 -5.01 5.67
N ASN A 115 6.43 -5.01 4.60
CA ASN A 115 7.02 -6.24 4.07
C ASN A 115 8.00 -6.88 5.06
N ALA A 116 8.86 -6.09 5.70
CA ALA A 116 9.80 -6.57 6.71
C ALA A 116 9.06 -7.22 7.90
N GLN A 117 8.03 -6.57 8.42
CA GLN A 117 7.22 -7.10 9.52
C GLN A 117 6.47 -8.38 9.13
N LYS A 118 5.95 -8.44 7.89
CA LYS A 118 5.30 -9.64 7.36
C LYS A 118 6.29 -10.80 7.23
N ALA A 119 7.50 -10.54 6.75
CA ALA A 119 8.55 -11.53 6.64
C ALA A 119 9.00 -12.04 8.02
N GLU A 120 9.19 -11.15 8.99
CA GLU A 120 9.54 -11.53 10.37
C GLU A 120 8.43 -12.37 11.01
N ALA A 121 7.16 -12.00 10.83
CA ALA A 121 6.02 -12.77 11.32
C ALA A 121 5.95 -14.17 10.68
N MET A 122 6.24 -14.27 9.38
CA MET A 122 6.31 -15.55 8.66
C MET A 122 7.46 -16.42 9.17
N GLN A 123 8.67 -15.86 9.31
CA GLN A 123 9.83 -16.57 9.86
C GLN A 123 9.59 -17.05 11.29
N ARG A 124 9.02 -16.21 12.16
CA ARG A 124 8.67 -16.63 13.54
C ARG A 124 7.64 -17.77 13.53
N ARG A 125 6.69 -17.76 12.60
CA ARG A 125 5.71 -18.84 12.45
C ARG A 125 6.37 -20.13 11.97
N GLU A 126 7.28 -20.06 11.00
CA GLU A 126 8.05 -21.20 10.49
C GLU A 126 8.98 -21.78 11.56
N GLN A 127 9.70 -20.93 12.30
CA GLN A 127 10.56 -21.36 13.41
C GLN A 127 9.77 -22.07 14.52
N LYS A 128 8.61 -21.51 14.90
CA LYS A 128 7.70 -22.18 15.87
C LYS A 128 7.23 -23.53 15.34
N ALA A 129 6.81 -23.61 14.08
CA ALA A 129 6.37 -24.87 13.46
C ALA A 129 7.51 -25.90 13.39
N SER A 130 8.71 -25.48 12.97
CA SER A 130 9.90 -26.32 12.91
C SER A 130 10.30 -26.83 14.29
N MET A 131 10.35 -25.96 15.31
CA MET A 131 10.67 -26.34 16.69
C MET A 131 9.66 -27.34 17.26
N VAL A 132 8.36 -27.14 17.04
CA VAL A 132 7.32 -28.09 17.46
C VAL A 132 7.51 -29.45 16.78
N MET A 133 7.78 -29.47 15.47
CA MET A 133 8.05 -30.71 14.74
C MET A 133 9.30 -31.43 15.29
N THR A 134 10.38 -30.71 15.60
CA THR A 134 11.59 -31.30 16.21
C THR A 134 11.28 -31.93 17.57
N ILE A 135 10.50 -31.26 18.43
CA ILE A 135 10.09 -31.82 19.73
C ILE A 135 9.25 -33.10 19.55
N VAL A 136 8.29 -33.08 18.62
CA VAL A 136 7.45 -34.24 18.28
C VAL A 136 8.30 -35.43 17.83
N PHE A 137 9.25 -35.21 16.92
CA PHE A 137 10.17 -36.26 16.47
C PHE A 137 11.06 -36.78 17.61
N PHE A 138 11.54 -35.90 18.49
CA PHE A 138 12.36 -36.30 19.63
C PHE A 138 11.58 -37.16 20.63
N ILE A 139 10.32 -36.82 20.92
CA ILE A 139 9.46 -37.62 21.81
C ILE A 139 9.21 -39.01 21.23
N ILE A 140 8.88 -39.09 19.93
CA ILE A 140 8.65 -40.37 19.25
C ILE A 140 9.95 -41.20 19.21
N GLY A 141 11.08 -40.58 18.87
CA GLY A 141 12.39 -41.23 18.83
C GLY A 141 12.84 -41.75 20.19
N LEU A 142 12.73 -40.93 21.24
CA LEU A 142 13.06 -41.32 22.61
C LEU A 142 12.15 -42.46 23.10
N SER A 143 10.87 -42.40 22.76
CA SER A 143 9.90 -43.46 23.08
C SER A 143 10.29 -44.81 22.48
N VAL A 144 10.77 -44.82 21.23
CA VAL A 144 11.25 -46.05 20.57
C VAL A 144 12.57 -46.51 21.19
N ILE A 145 13.50 -45.61 21.49
CA ILE A 145 14.79 -45.97 22.13
C ILE A 145 14.57 -46.59 23.51
N LEU A 146 13.69 -46.00 24.34
CA LEU A 146 13.37 -46.50 25.69
C LEU A 146 12.62 -47.83 25.66
N SER A 147 11.88 -48.11 24.58
CA SER A 147 11.20 -49.39 24.37
C SER A 147 12.17 -50.55 24.08
N TYR A 148 13.41 -50.22 23.69
CA TYR A 148 14.45 -51.19 23.37
C TYR A 148 15.30 -51.50 24.61
N GLN A 149 15.54 -52.79 24.87
CA GLN A 149 16.31 -53.21 26.04
C GLN A 149 17.81 -53.25 25.72
N TRP A 150 18.52 -52.15 25.98
CA TRP A 150 19.96 -52.00 25.65
C TRP A 150 20.92 -52.90 26.44
N GLY A 151 20.46 -53.55 27.51
CA GLY A 151 21.30 -54.31 28.43
C GLY A 151 21.21 -55.84 28.33
N SER A 152 20.43 -56.38 27.39
CA SER A 152 20.24 -57.84 27.23
C SER A 152 21.17 -58.44 26.17
N PRO A 153 21.61 -59.71 26.33
CA PRO A 153 22.47 -60.41 25.34
C PRO A 153 21.79 -60.63 23.98
N THR A 154 20.46 -60.71 23.98
CA THR A 154 19.62 -60.68 22.77
C THR A 154 18.93 -59.32 22.67
N PRO A 155 18.97 -58.66 21.50
CA PRO A 155 18.22 -57.45 21.29
C PRO A 155 16.72 -57.77 21.20
N GLU A 156 15.97 -57.45 22.25
CA GLU A 156 14.53 -57.67 22.32
C GLU A 156 13.82 -56.39 22.80
N PHE A 157 12.60 -56.18 22.30
CA PHE A 157 11.72 -55.13 22.81
C PHE A 157 11.25 -55.51 24.21
N ARG A 158 11.20 -54.54 25.13
CA ARG A 158 10.70 -54.79 26.48
C ARG A 158 9.25 -55.28 26.44
N PRO A 159 8.79 -56.10 27.41
CA PRO A 159 7.41 -56.55 27.47
C PRO A 159 6.39 -55.40 27.61
N ASP A 160 6.81 -54.23 28.11
CA ASP A 160 6.02 -52.99 28.20
C ASP A 160 6.23 -52.03 27.00
N ALA A 161 7.05 -52.40 26.01
CA ALA A 161 7.35 -51.59 24.82
C ALA A 161 6.10 -51.06 24.07
N PRO A 162 5.02 -51.84 23.88
CA PRO A 162 3.82 -51.34 23.21
C PRO A 162 3.18 -50.16 23.95
N ASN A 163 3.17 -50.20 25.28
CA ASN A 163 2.60 -49.13 26.10
C ASN A 163 3.47 -47.86 26.02
N ILE A 164 4.79 -48.01 26.12
CA ILE A 164 5.73 -46.88 26.03
C ILE A 164 5.57 -46.15 24.69
N ILE A 165 5.58 -46.89 23.57
CA ILE A 165 5.41 -46.33 22.22
C ILE A 165 4.04 -45.65 22.05
N LEU A 166 2.98 -46.27 22.55
CA LEU A 166 1.63 -45.72 22.49
C LEU A 166 1.53 -44.39 23.26
N PHE A 167 2.06 -44.32 24.48
CA PHE A 167 2.09 -43.07 25.26
C PHE A 167 2.94 -41.99 24.59
N GLY A 168 4.10 -42.35 24.01
CA GLY A 168 4.94 -41.39 23.26
C GLY A 168 4.23 -40.77 22.06
N ILE A 169 3.56 -41.59 21.25
CA ILE A 169 2.78 -41.12 20.09
C ILE A 169 1.58 -40.28 20.54
N LEU A 170 0.87 -40.70 21.59
CA LEU A 170 -0.28 -39.96 22.14
C LEU A 170 0.12 -38.55 22.60
N VAL A 171 1.21 -38.44 23.38
CA VAL A 171 1.73 -37.15 23.86
C VAL A 171 2.18 -36.27 22.71
N ALA A 172 2.87 -36.84 21.72
CA ALA A 172 3.31 -36.11 20.54
C ALA A 172 2.12 -35.58 19.70
N ALA A 173 1.06 -36.38 19.55
CA ALA A 173 -0.17 -35.99 18.87
C ALA A 173 -0.91 -34.87 19.61
N ILE A 174 -1.00 -34.94 20.94
CA ILE A 174 -1.61 -33.90 21.77
C ILE A 174 -0.86 -32.57 21.61
N ILE A 175 0.48 -32.59 21.68
CA ILE A 175 1.32 -31.39 21.52
C ILE A 175 1.14 -30.78 20.11
N TYR A 176 1.16 -31.61 19.07
CA TYR A 176 0.96 -31.16 17.69
C TYR A 176 -0.42 -30.52 17.48
N ILE A 177 -1.47 -31.13 18.04
CA ILE A 177 -2.84 -30.61 17.98
C ILE A 177 -2.94 -29.30 18.76
N ALA A 178 -2.51 -29.26 20.04
CA ALA A 178 -2.60 -28.08 20.89
C ALA A 178 -1.90 -26.85 20.28
N THR A 179 -0.70 -27.06 19.69
CA THR A 179 0.05 -25.96 19.05
C THR A 179 -0.54 -25.52 17.71
N ARG A 180 -1.29 -26.38 17.02
CA ARG A 180 -2.00 -26.03 15.78
C ARG A 180 -3.30 -25.25 16.01
N TYR A 181 -4.01 -25.54 17.10
CA TYR A 181 -5.27 -24.85 17.46
C TYR A 181 -5.05 -23.51 18.18
N THR A 182 -3.87 -23.26 18.72
CA THR A 182 -3.51 -21.99 19.40
C THR A 182 -2.87 -20.96 18.44
N GLY A 183 -2.94 -21.20 17.12
CA GLY A 183 -2.31 -20.38 16.08
C GLY A 183 -3.25 -19.40 15.41
#